data_AF-S4NJM2-F1
#
_entry.id   AF-S4NJM2-F1
#
_cell.length_a   1.000
_cell.length_b   1.000
_cell.length_c   1.000
_cell.angle_alpha   90.00
_cell.angle_beta   90.00
_cell.angle_gamma   90.00
#
_symmetry.space_group_name_H-M   'P 1'
#
loop_
_entity.id
_entity.type
_entity.pdbx_description
1 polymer ?
#
loop_
_entity_poly.entity_id
_entity_poly.type
_entity_poly.pdbx_seq_one_letter_code
_entity_poly.pdbx_strand_id
1 'polypeptide(L)'
;MHALENCRTGRVRWHRDTGVLAAELLFDTRLRAGDTFLFRYGVEDGTAGVSHEYLRGFDSPGGQYALQVCFDAAALPARCHRFTQHSAAAPRTGCQDLALSGRHRSVHLVEPRVRTGFLGIGWDWD
;
A
#
# COMPACT_ATOMS: atom_id res chain seq x y z
N MET A 1 -7.78 11.70 -2.42
CA MET A 1 -8.19 10.44 -3.07
C MET A 1 -9.04 10.74 -4.29
N HIS A 2 -8.76 10.07 -5.40
CA HIS A 2 -9.47 10.22 -6.66
C HIS A 2 -9.56 8.86 -7.38
N ALA A 3 -10.70 8.58 -7.99
CA ALA A 3 -10.86 7.44 -8.88
C ALA A 3 -10.14 7.70 -10.22
N LEU A 4 -9.56 6.66 -10.81
CA LEU A 4 -8.82 6.77 -12.08
C LEU A 4 -9.46 5.94 -13.19
N GLU A 5 -9.61 4.63 -12.99
CA GLU A 5 -10.14 3.72 -14.01
C GLU A 5 -11.21 2.81 -13.41
N ASN A 6 -12.28 2.59 -14.18
CA ASN A 6 -13.38 1.66 -13.93
C ASN A 6 -14.04 1.80 -12.54
N CYS A 7 -13.91 2.95 -11.89
CA CYS A 7 -14.58 3.23 -10.63
C CYS A 7 -14.87 4.72 -10.51
N ARG A 8 -15.75 5.04 -9.56
CA ARG A 8 -16.15 6.40 -9.21
C ARG A 8 -15.86 6.62 -7.73
N THR A 9 -15.40 7.81 -7.36
CA THR A 9 -15.32 8.17 -5.94
C THR A 9 -16.72 8.46 -5.41
N GLY A 10 -17.14 7.76 -4.36
CA GLY A 10 -18.37 8.02 -3.62
C GLY A 10 -18.15 8.99 -2.46
N ARG A 11 -18.69 8.68 -1.29
CA ARG A 11 -18.44 9.48 -0.08
C ARG A 11 -16.98 9.37 0.34
N VAL A 12 -16.45 10.50 0.77
CA VAL A 12 -15.12 10.61 1.38
C VAL A 12 -15.28 11.25 2.77
N ARG A 13 -14.57 10.69 3.76
CA ARG A 13 -14.54 11.15 5.15
C ARG A 13 -13.09 11.21 5.62
N TRP A 14 -12.74 12.32 6.25
CA TRP A 14 -11.43 12.56 6.81
C TRP A 14 -11.58 12.83 8.30
N HIS A 15 -10.82 12.09 9.10
CA HIS A 15 -10.65 12.35 10.52
C HIS A 15 -9.24 12.90 10.73
N ARG A 16 -9.11 14.23 10.75
CA ARG A 16 -7.81 14.93 10.71
C ARG A 16 -6.94 14.60 11.91
N ASP A 17 -7.52 14.54 13.10
CA ASP A 17 -6.79 14.35 14.35
C ASP A 17 -6.07 12.99 14.42
N THR A 18 -6.59 11.98 13.72
CA THR A 18 -5.97 10.64 13.65
C THR A 18 -5.34 10.33 12.29
N GLY A 19 -5.36 11.28 11.34
CA GLY A 19 -4.87 11.06 9.97
C GLY A 19 -5.62 9.97 9.20
N VAL A 20 -6.90 9.69 9.53
CA VAL A 20 -7.66 8.60 8.90
C VAL A 20 -8.51 9.12 7.75
N LEU A 21 -8.40 8.45 6.60
CA LEU A 21 -9.24 8.65 5.42
C LEU A 21 -10.07 7.38 5.16
N ALA A 22 -11.39 7.56 5.04
CA ALA A 22 -12.30 6.53 4.55
C ALA A 22 -13.00 7.02 3.28
N ALA A 23 -13.08 6.17 2.27
CA ALA A 23 -13.67 6.54 0.99
C ALA A 23 -14.29 5.36 0.25
N GLU A 24 -15.34 5.66 -0.49
CA GLU A 24 -16.04 4.70 -1.33
C GLU A 24 -15.47 4.71 -2.75
N LEU A 25 -15.20 3.52 -3.29
CA LEU A 25 -14.97 3.28 -4.71
C LEU A 25 -16.17 2.51 -5.25
N LEU A 26 -16.99 3.19 -6.04
CA LEU A 26 -18.22 2.65 -6.61
C LEU A 26 -17.92 2.08 -7.99
N PHE A 27 -18.40 0.85 -8.25
CA PHE A 27 -18.30 0.20 -9.56
C PHE A 27 -19.64 0.31 -10.27
N ASP A 28 -19.62 0.62 -11.57
CA ASP A 28 -20.83 0.75 -12.39
C ASP A 28 -21.33 -0.62 -12.93
N THR A 29 -20.85 -1.71 -12.33
CA THR A 29 -21.25 -3.09 -12.63
C THR A 29 -21.43 -3.90 -11.35
N ARG A 30 -22.31 -4.90 -11.40
CA ARG A 30 -22.51 -5.85 -10.31
C ARG A 30 -21.58 -7.03 -10.49
N LEU A 31 -20.77 -7.32 -9.47
CA LEU A 31 -19.87 -8.47 -9.45
C LEU A 31 -20.55 -9.68 -8.81
N ARG A 32 -20.33 -10.86 -9.40
CA ARG A 32 -20.71 -12.18 -8.87
C ARG A 32 -19.47 -12.91 -8.36
N ALA A 33 -19.69 -14.00 -7.62
CA ALA A 33 -18.60 -14.86 -7.18
C ALA A 33 -17.83 -15.41 -8.39
N GLY A 34 -16.52 -15.21 -8.39
CA GLY A 34 -15.63 -15.62 -9.49
C GLY A 34 -15.42 -14.55 -10.57
N ASP A 35 -16.20 -13.48 -10.59
CA ASP A 35 -15.98 -12.37 -11.53
C ASP A 35 -14.68 -11.63 -11.18
N THR A 36 -13.99 -11.15 -12.21
CA THR A 36 -12.80 -10.31 -12.07
C THR A 36 -13.14 -8.88 -12.48
N PHE A 37 -12.66 -7.91 -11.72
CA PHE A 37 -12.83 -6.49 -12.01
C PHE A 37 -11.54 -5.74 -11.80
N LEU A 38 -11.09 -5.02 -12.83
CA LEU A 38 -9.90 -4.17 -12.79
C LEU A 38 -10.33 -2.73 -12.54
N PHE A 39 -9.73 -2.06 -11.56
CA PHE A 39 -9.94 -0.65 -11.29
C PHE A 39 -8.64 0.00 -10.82
N ARG A 40 -8.55 1.33 -10.96
CA ARG A 40 -7.43 2.12 -10.45
C ARG A 40 -7.93 3.33 -9.66
N TYR A 41 -7.19 3.69 -8.64
CA TYR A 41 -7.41 4.87 -7.83
C TYR A 41 -6.07 5.46 -7.38
N GLY A 42 -6.09 6.75 -7.05
CA GLY A 42 -4.96 7.45 -6.46
C GLY A 42 -5.33 8.03 -5.10
N VAL A 43 -4.36 8.00 -4.19
CA VAL A 43 -4.46 8.67 -2.90
C VAL A 43 -3.22 9.56 -2.76
N GLU A 44 -3.47 10.83 -2.54
CA GLU A 44 -2.45 11.78 -2.11
C GLU A 44 -2.66 11.97 -0.61
N ASP A 45 -1.65 11.58 0.16
CA ASP A 45 -1.61 11.84 1.59
C ASP A 45 -1.03 13.25 1.81
N GLY A 46 -1.90 14.18 2.21
CA GLY A 46 -1.52 15.54 2.60
C GLY A 46 -1.54 15.73 4.11
N THR A 47 -1.59 14.65 4.89
CA THR A 47 -1.84 14.68 6.34
C THR A 47 -0.70 14.17 7.20
N ALA A 48 0.26 13.45 6.62
CA ALA A 48 1.32 12.81 7.40
C ALA A 48 2.64 13.59 7.41
N GLY A 49 3.35 13.49 8.54
CA GLY A 49 4.76 13.86 8.64
C GLY A 49 5.66 12.88 7.88
N VAL A 50 6.95 12.83 8.25
CA VAL A 50 7.91 11.91 7.64
C VAL A 50 7.40 10.46 7.76
N SER A 51 7.22 9.79 6.63
CA SER A 51 6.84 8.38 6.60
C SER A 51 8.08 7.50 6.64
N HIS A 52 7.96 6.34 7.28
CA HIS A 52 8.99 5.30 7.37
C HIS A 52 8.51 3.98 6.76
N GLU A 53 7.28 3.94 6.25
CA GLU A 53 6.71 2.71 5.70
C GLU A 53 5.49 2.94 4.83
N TYR A 54 5.22 1.94 3.99
CA TYR A 54 3.93 1.72 3.38
C TYR A 54 3.55 0.26 3.55
N LEU A 55 2.30 0.01 3.95
CA LEU A 55 1.76 -1.34 4.11
C LEU A 55 0.33 -1.43 3.58
N ARG A 56 -0.04 -2.62 3.12
CA ARG A 56 -1.42 -2.97 2.75
C ARG A 56 -1.93 -4.06 3.68
N GLY A 57 -3.12 -3.83 4.22
CA GLY A 57 -3.91 -4.85 4.91
C GLY A 57 -4.69 -5.71 3.92
N PHE A 58 -4.75 -7.00 4.21
CA PHE A 58 -5.54 -8.00 3.51
C PHE A 58 -6.43 -8.71 4.52
N ASP A 59 -7.74 -8.54 4.40
CA ASP A 59 -8.71 -9.18 5.30
C ASP A 59 -8.96 -10.65 4.92
N SER A 60 -8.60 -11.04 3.70
CA SER A 60 -8.71 -12.41 3.18
C SER A 60 -7.50 -12.80 2.34
N PRO A 61 -7.19 -14.10 2.22
CA PRO A 61 -6.20 -14.58 1.26
C PRO A 61 -6.59 -14.20 -0.17
N GLY A 62 -5.59 -14.04 -1.04
CA GLY A 62 -5.79 -13.58 -2.40
C GLY A 62 -4.69 -14.03 -3.35
N GLY A 63 -4.75 -13.50 -4.57
CA GLY A 63 -3.77 -13.75 -5.61
C GLY A 63 -2.46 -12.99 -5.40
N GLN A 64 -1.82 -12.66 -6.52
CA GLN A 64 -0.57 -11.94 -6.52
C GLN A 64 -0.78 -10.47 -6.15
N TYR A 65 0.17 -9.90 -5.40
CA TYR A 65 0.21 -8.48 -5.09
C TYR A 65 1.62 -7.94 -5.31
N ALA A 66 1.72 -6.84 -6.06
CA ALA A 66 2.97 -6.11 -6.25
C ALA A 66 2.90 -4.79 -5.48
N LEU A 67 3.95 -4.48 -4.74
CA LEU A 67 4.13 -3.20 -4.07
C LEU A 67 5.44 -2.59 -4.54
N GLN A 68 5.38 -1.35 -5.01
CA GLN A 68 6.54 -0.54 -5.33
C GLN A 68 6.48 0.76 -4.53
N VAL A 69 7.61 1.15 -3.94
CA VAL A 69 7.81 2.44 -3.30
C VAL A 69 8.87 3.17 -4.10
N CYS A 70 8.57 4.41 -4.50
CA CYS A 70 9.48 5.29 -5.21
C CYS A 70 9.80 6.49 -4.33
N PHE A 71 11.06 6.90 -4.34
CA PHE A 71 11.59 7.99 -3.53
C PHE A 71 11.94 9.21 -4.39
N ASP A 72 11.86 10.37 -3.76
CA ASP A 72 12.33 11.61 -4.36
C ASP A 72 13.85 11.57 -4.59
N ALA A 73 14.35 12.27 -5.60
CA ALA A 73 15.78 12.29 -5.90
C ALA A 73 16.63 12.98 -4.83
N ALA A 74 16.05 13.90 -4.06
CA ALA A 74 16.71 14.62 -2.98
C ALA A 74 16.61 13.91 -1.61
N ALA A 75 15.82 12.83 -1.51
CA ALA A 75 15.59 12.11 -0.25
C ALA A 75 15.58 10.60 -0.50
N LEU A 76 16.78 10.00 -0.56
CA LEU A 76 16.95 8.56 -0.68
C LEU A 76 17.10 7.91 0.71
N PRO A 77 16.46 6.77 0.96
CA PRO A 77 16.59 6.07 2.24
C PRO A 77 17.96 5.41 2.37
N ALA A 78 18.47 5.33 3.60
CA ALA A 78 19.69 4.60 3.94
C ALA A 78 19.48 3.09 3.82
N ARG A 79 18.29 2.60 4.21
CA ARG A 79 17.93 1.18 4.14
C ARG A 79 16.45 0.99 3.85
N CYS A 80 16.12 -0.05 3.10
CA CYS A 80 14.75 -0.50 2.85
C CYS A 80 14.63 -1.98 3.20
N HIS A 81 13.49 -2.41 3.72
CA HIS A 81 13.22 -3.80 4.01
C HIS A 81 11.75 -4.15 3.79
N ARG A 82 11.47 -5.38 3.34
CA ARG A 82 10.11 -5.92 3.35
C ARG A 82 9.73 -6.38 4.74
N PHE A 83 8.44 -6.49 5.03
CA PHE A 83 7.95 -7.22 6.20
C PHE A 83 6.54 -7.76 5.97
N THR A 84 6.17 -8.76 6.78
CA THR A 84 4.79 -9.21 6.97
C THR A 84 4.39 -9.07 8.42
N GLN A 85 3.11 -8.85 8.69
CA GLN A 85 2.60 -8.71 10.05
C GLN A 85 1.21 -9.32 10.15
N HIS A 86 1.00 -10.27 11.06
CA HIS A 86 -0.26 -11.03 11.10
C HIS A 86 -1.47 -10.20 11.56
N SER A 87 -1.25 -9.25 12.48
CA SER A 87 -2.26 -8.32 12.98
C SER A 87 -1.58 -7.02 13.44
N ALA A 88 -2.34 -5.95 13.68
CA ALA A 88 -1.75 -4.65 14.05
C ALA A 88 -0.90 -4.70 15.34
N ALA A 89 -1.22 -5.64 16.25
CA ALA A 89 -0.48 -5.84 17.50
C ALA A 89 0.61 -6.94 17.42
N ALA A 90 0.66 -7.72 16.33
CA ALA A 90 1.64 -8.78 16.17
C ALA A 90 3.03 -8.21 15.80
N PRO A 91 4.12 -8.90 16.19
CA PRO A 91 5.46 -8.51 15.73
C PRO A 91 5.59 -8.68 14.22
N ARG A 92 6.44 -7.85 13.63
CA ARG A 92 6.85 -7.99 12.22
C ARG A 92 7.73 -9.21 12.05
N THR A 93 7.52 -9.90 10.93
CA THR A 93 8.28 -11.08 10.53
C THR A 93 8.68 -10.99 9.07
N GLY A 94 9.56 -11.88 8.62
CA GLY A 94 10.00 -11.88 7.23
C GLY A 94 10.78 -10.63 6.82
N CYS A 95 11.37 -9.92 7.79
CA CYS A 95 12.17 -8.73 7.56
C CYS A 95 13.40 -9.07 6.72
N GLN A 96 13.49 -8.51 5.52
CA GLN A 96 14.57 -8.76 4.58
C GLN A 96 14.86 -7.49 3.80
N ASP A 97 16.14 -7.20 3.63
CA ASP A 97 16.62 -6.01 2.93
C ASP A 97 16.20 -6.02 1.46
N LEU A 98 15.81 -4.84 0.98
CA LEU A 98 15.48 -4.58 -0.41
C LEU A 98 16.52 -3.62 -0.98
N ALA A 99 17.17 -4.03 -2.07
CA ALA A 99 18.13 -3.17 -2.75
C ALA A 99 17.41 -2.02 -3.47
N LEU A 100 17.78 -0.78 -3.15
CA LEU A 100 17.31 0.40 -3.84
C LEU A 100 17.83 0.42 -5.28
N SER A 101 16.91 0.49 -6.26
CA SER A 101 17.30 0.73 -7.64
C SER A 101 17.77 2.17 -7.80
N GLY A 102 19.07 2.42 -7.96
CA GLY A 102 19.60 3.78 -8.04
C GLY A 102 19.01 4.63 -9.18
N ARG A 103 18.82 4.05 -10.37
CA ARG A 103 18.25 4.76 -11.54
C ARG A 103 16.78 5.12 -11.36
N HIS A 104 15.99 4.20 -10.79
CA HIS A 104 14.54 4.35 -10.66
C HIS A 104 14.12 4.87 -9.27
N ARG A 105 15.07 4.97 -8.34
CA ARG A 105 14.90 5.37 -6.94
C ARG A 105 13.74 4.63 -6.28
N SER A 106 13.68 3.33 -6.51
CA SER A 106 12.55 2.52 -6.07
C SER A 106 12.98 1.18 -5.53
N VAL A 107 12.18 0.68 -4.58
CA VAL A 107 12.19 -0.72 -4.13
C VAL A 107 10.84 -1.34 -4.42
N HIS A 108 10.82 -2.66 -4.59
CA HIS A 108 9.57 -3.37 -4.77
C HIS A 108 9.62 -4.75 -4.13
N LEU A 109 8.44 -5.32 -3.94
CA LEU A 109 8.24 -6.73 -3.65
C LEU A 109 7.05 -7.24 -4.46
N VAL A 110 7.04 -8.55 -4.65
CA VAL A 110 5.89 -9.27 -5.20
C VAL A 110 5.59 -10.41 -4.25
N GLU A 111 4.37 -10.45 -3.74
CA GLU A 111 3.83 -11.56 -2.97
C GLU A 111 2.97 -12.42 -3.90
N PRO A 112 3.41 -13.65 -4.26
CA PRO A 112 2.67 -14.49 -5.20
C PRO A 112 1.30 -14.93 -4.70
N ARG A 113 1.12 -15.05 -3.37
CA ARG A 113 -0.21 -15.31 -2.77
C ARG A 113 -0.32 -14.62 -1.43
N VAL A 114 -1.05 -13.51 -1.41
CA VAL A 114 -1.29 -12.79 -0.16
C VAL A 114 -2.06 -13.64 0.85
N ARG A 115 -1.74 -13.43 2.12
CA ARG A 115 -2.40 -14.04 3.29
C ARG A 115 -3.10 -12.94 4.09
N THR A 116 -4.03 -13.33 4.94
CA THR A 116 -4.62 -12.39 5.89
C THR A 116 -3.54 -11.76 6.78
N GLY A 117 -3.63 -10.45 6.97
CA GLY A 117 -2.66 -9.65 7.70
C GLY A 117 -2.16 -8.47 6.87
N PHE A 118 -0.93 -8.04 7.13
CA PHE A 118 -0.30 -6.91 6.48
C PHE A 118 0.97 -7.33 5.75
N LEU A 119 1.22 -6.67 4.62
CA LEU A 119 2.45 -6.78 3.85
C LEU A 119 2.91 -5.36 3.52
N GLY A 120 4.19 -5.08 3.74
CA GLY A 120 4.71 -3.73 3.57
C GLY A 120 6.19 -3.66 3.27
N ILE A 121 6.62 -2.44 3.02
CA ILE A 121 8.00 -2.01 2.88
C ILE A 121 8.23 -0.90 3.90
N GLY A 122 9.24 -1.08 4.75
CA GLY A 122 9.75 -0.08 5.66
C GLY A 122 11.09 0.48 5.18
N TRP A 123 11.42 1.68 5.62
CA TRP A 123 12.68 2.34 5.31
C TRP A 123 13.17 3.24 6.45
N ASP A 124 14.49 3.36 6.52
CA ASP A 124 15.22 4.22 7.44
C ASP A 124 15.86 5.36 6.64
N TRP A 125 15.77 6.58 7.16
CA TRP A 125 16.32 7.78 6.50
C TRP A 125 17.78 8.05 6.89
N ASP A 126 18.21 7.58 8.06
CA ASP A 126 19.56 7.75 8.63
C ASP A 126 20.33 6.42 8.64
#